data_AF-A0A9D6ZQG2-F1
#
_entry.id   AF-A0A9D6ZQG2-F1
#
_cell.length_a   1.000
_cell.length_b   1.000
_cell.length_c   1.000
_cell.angle_alpha   90.00
_cell.angle_beta   90.00
_cell.angle_gamma   90.00
#
_symmetry.space_group_name_H-M   'P 1'
#
loop_
_entity.id
_entity.type
_entity.pdbx_description
1 polymer ?
#
loop_
_entity_poly.entity_id
_entity_poly.type
_entity_poly.pdbx_seq_one_letter_code
_entity_poly.pdbx_strand_id
1 'polypeptide(L)'
;MMRSLWFAGVLVPSTMLAASGCRPASECTGSSDCPTGQVCYYGGCVAPSADGGDVDGETDVAADDGVRPDVVGDDGGGGEDAREDGGESAVEGVPSEGTEEDDGDGPGDAVEDDATDVPPEIGEVVDVVDLGDWTAEALPACDGAWLGGHCWYAGVADQSCDAACATHGGCDLAGTRDYAGSGGTDAQCVAVLAALGFGSYPHQDWSNNDLGCHFAWGSWTYWSTAAPTTCAAAAPGGAAAVRMCACTE
;
A
#
# COMPACT_ATOMS: atom_id res chain seq x y z
N MET A 1 38.04 38.60 32.14
CA MET A 1 37.99 39.29 30.83
C MET A 1 36.79 38.73 30.07
N MET A 2 35.60 39.33 30.27
CA MET A 2 34.36 38.93 29.60
C MET A 2 34.10 39.90 28.45
N ARG A 3 34.07 39.40 27.22
CA ARG A 3 33.72 40.18 26.02
C ARG A 3 32.23 39.99 25.74
N SER A 4 31.45 41.02 26.04
CA SER A 4 30.06 41.16 25.59
C SER A 4 30.06 41.49 24.09
N LEU A 5 29.48 40.60 23.28
CA LEU A 5 29.16 40.86 21.88
C LEU A 5 27.75 41.45 21.81
N TRP A 6 27.66 42.70 21.36
CA TRP A 6 26.41 43.35 20.98
C TRP A 6 26.15 43.07 19.50
N PHE A 7 25.04 42.40 19.19
CA PHE A 7 24.53 42.32 17.82
C PHE A 7 23.56 43.49 17.59
N ALA A 8 23.91 44.33 16.61
CA ALA A 8 23.05 45.39 16.10
C ALA A 8 21.90 44.75 15.29
N GLY A 9 20.68 44.86 15.81
CA GLY A 9 19.47 44.43 15.13
C GLY A 9 19.18 45.34 13.93
N VAL A 10 19.20 44.75 12.74
CA VAL A 10 18.58 45.34 11.55
C VAL A 10 17.09 45.02 11.61
N LEU A 11 16.28 46.04 11.92
CA LEU A 11 14.83 45.99 11.80
C LEU A 11 14.48 45.97 10.31
N VAL A 12 14.14 44.80 9.78
CA VAL A 12 13.50 44.66 8.46
C VAL A 12 12.00 44.92 8.65
N PRO A 13 11.37 45.83 7.89
CA PRO A 13 9.94 46.09 8.00
C PRO A 13 9.15 44.89 7.46
N SER A 14 8.42 44.22 8.35
CA SER A 14 7.42 43.19 8.02
C SER A 14 6.17 43.85 7.43
N THR A 15 6.26 44.35 6.20
CA THR A 15 5.09 44.74 5.40
C THR A 15 4.62 43.57 4.55
N MET A 16 3.52 42.99 5.01
CA MET A 16 2.48 42.21 4.32
C MET A 16 2.72 41.88 2.83
N LEU A 17 2.84 40.58 2.56
CA LEU A 17 2.22 39.97 1.37
C LEU A 17 1.27 38.89 1.86
N ALA A 18 0.02 39.28 2.09
CA ALA A 18 -1.08 38.33 2.21
C ALA A 18 -1.32 37.78 0.79
N ALA A 19 -0.56 36.74 0.44
CA ALA A 19 -0.87 35.91 -0.72
C ALA A 19 -2.15 35.14 -0.42
N SER A 20 -3.12 35.35 -1.29
CA SER A 20 -4.41 34.67 -1.35
C SER A 20 -4.26 33.15 -1.18
N GLY A 21 -4.82 32.60 -0.10
CA GLY A 21 -5.46 31.28 -0.12
C GLY A 21 -4.61 30.04 -0.38
N CYS A 22 -3.35 29.96 0.08
CA CYS A 22 -2.71 28.64 0.22
C CYS A 22 -3.32 27.93 1.44
N ARG A 23 -4.35 27.10 1.20
CA ARG A 23 -4.76 26.07 2.16
C ARG A 23 -3.56 25.15 2.42
N PRO A 24 -3.39 24.59 3.64
CA PRO A 24 -2.46 23.49 3.86
C PRO A 24 -2.76 22.37 2.85
N ALA A 25 -1.77 21.54 2.52
CA ALA A 25 -1.86 20.43 1.57
C ALA A 25 -2.78 19.29 2.05
N SER A 26 -4.03 19.62 2.36
CA SER A 26 -5.10 18.69 2.67
C SER A 26 -5.87 18.43 1.38
N GLU A 27 -5.57 17.27 0.80
CA GLU A 27 -6.48 16.43 0.02
C GLU A 27 -7.18 17.17 -1.13
N CYS A 28 -6.47 17.38 -2.24
CA CYS A 28 -7.18 17.58 -3.50
C CYS A 28 -8.00 16.29 -3.79
N THR A 29 -9.24 16.45 -4.21
CA THR A 29 -10.12 15.32 -4.61
C THR A 29 -10.31 15.25 -6.12
N GLY A 30 -9.97 16.33 -6.83
CA GLY A 30 -9.84 16.34 -8.28
C GLY A 30 -8.88 17.42 -8.77
N SER A 31 -8.51 17.36 -10.05
CA SER A 31 -7.60 18.32 -10.69
C SER A 31 -8.12 19.77 -10.66
N SER A 32 -9.43 19.97 -10.47
CA SER A 32 -10.04 21.29 -10.26
C SER A 32 -9.67 21.95 -8.94
N ASP A 33 -9.22 21.16 -7.95
CA ASP A 33 -8.77 21.66 -6.65
C ASP A 33 -7.32 22.19 -6.72
N CYS A 34 -6.62 21.96 -7.83
CA CYS A 34 -5.23 22.32 -8.00
C CYS A 34 -5.03 23.64 -8.78
N PRO A 35 -3.92 24.37 -8.52
CA PRO A 35 -3.52 25.51 -9.34
C PRO A 35 -3.46 25.16 -10.83
N THR A 36 -3.75 26.14 -11.69
CA THR A 36 -3.68 25.97 -13.14
C THR A 36 -2.33 25.39 -13.57
N GLY A 37 -2.36 24.26 -14.27
CA GLY A 37 -1.17 23.55 -14.72
C GLY A 37 -0.63 22.51 -13.74
N GLN A 38 -1.37 22.14 -12.70
CA GLN A 38 -1.09 21.00 -11.83
C GLN A 38 -2.22 19.97 -11.89
N VAL A 39 -1.91 18.71 -11.57
CA VAL A 39 -2.88 17.63 -11.45
C VAL A 39 -2.90 17.13 -10.01
N CYS A 40 -4.08 16.72 -9.55
CA CYS A 40 -4.20 16.09 -8.24
C CYS A 40 -3.69 14.65 -8.32
N TYR A 41 -2.70 14.32 -7.51
CA TYR A 41 -2.10 12.99 -7.41
C TYR A 41 -1.85 12.64 -5.94
N TYR A 42 -2.50 11.58 -5.46
CA TYR A 42 -2.46 11.13 -4.06
C TYR A 42 -2.72 12.24 -3.03
N GLY A 43 -3.76 13.04 -3.26
CA GLY A 43 -4.16 14.11 -2.35
C GLY A 43 -3.26 15.36 -2.38
N GLY A 44 -2.20 15.36 -3.20
CA GLY A 44 -1.33 16.51 -3.43
C GLY A 44 -1.39 17.02 -4.88
N CYS A 45 -1.20 18.33 -5.07
CA CYS A 45 -1.09 18.90 -6.41
C CYS A 45 0.35 18.78 -6.91
N VAL A 46 0.55 18.07 -8.03
CA VAL A 46 1.86 17.90 -8.68
C VAL A 46 1.87 18.54 -10.06
N ALA A 47 3.01 19.10 -10.47
CA ALA A 47 3.18 19.58 -11.83
C ALA A 47 3.24 18.38 -12.79
N PRO A 48 2.55 18.40 -13.94
CA PRO A 48 2.67 17.36 -14.94
C PRO A 48 4.13 17.32 -15.41
N SER A 49 4.73 16.13 -15.40
CA SER A 49 6.07 15.92 -15.92
C SER A 49 6.14 16.42 -17.37
N ALA A 50 7.16 17.22 -17.67
CA ALA A 50 7.35 17.81 -19.00
C ALA A 50 7.66 16.77 -20.10
N ASP A 51 7.91 15.51 -19.71
CA ASP A 51 8.10 14.37 -20.60
C ASP A 51 6.75 13.84 -21.09
N GLY A 52 5.98 14.71 -21.76
CA GLY A 52 4.67 14.41 -22.34
C GLY A 52 4.70 13.17 -23.24
N GLY A 53 4.49 12.01 -22.64
CA GLY A 53 4.08 10.81 -23.36
C GLY A 53 2.62 11.03 -23.75
N ASP A 54 2.41 11.43 -24.99
CA ASP A 54 1.10 11.42 -25.64
C ASP A 54 0.47 10.03 -25.45
N VAL A 55 -0.56 9.95 -24.61
CA VAL A 55 -1.43 8.77 -24.50
C VAL A 55 -2.55 8.91 -25.53
N ASP A 56 -2.17 9.07 -26.79
CA ASP A 56 -3.06 8.84 -27.91
C ASP A 56 -2.91 7.37 -28.31
N GLY A 57 -4.02 6.64 -28.24
CA GLY A 57 -4.08 5.21 -28.49
C GLY A 57 -3.64 4.84 -29.90
N GLU A 58 -2.86 3.77 -29.98
CA GLU A 58 -2.96 2.66 -30.93
C GLU A 58 -1.77 1.74 -30.62
N THR A 59 -2.02 0.69 -29.84
CA THR A 59 -1.02 -0.36 -29.61
C THR A 59 -0.97 -1.24 -30.86
N ASP A 60 -0.24 -0.79 -31.87
CA ASP A 60 0.16 -1.64 -32.98
C ASP A 60 1.08 -2.74 -32.44
N VAL A 61 0.55 -3.96 -32.45
CA VAL A 61 1.29 -5.18 -32.16
C VAL A 61 2.27 -5.40 -33.33
N ALA A 62 3.47 -4.84 -33.22
CA ALA A 62 4.58 -5.26 -34.07
C ALA A 62 4.99 -6.67 -33.65
N ALA A 63 4.59 -7.65 -34.47
CA ALA A 63 5.20 -8.97 -34.50
C ALA A 63 6.69 -8.81 -34.88
N ASP A 64 7.58 -8.92 -33.90
CA ASP A 64 9.02 -9.04 -34.13
C ASP A 64 9.35 -10.51 -34.37
N ASP A 65 9.46 -10.84 -35.66
CA ASP A 65 9.95 -12.10 -36.19
C ASP A 65 11.48 -12.18 -35.99
N GLY A 66 11.89 -12.82 -34.89
CA GLY A 66 13.02 -13.73 -34.80
C GLY A 66 14.44 -13.24 -35.14
N VAL A 67 15.32 -13.24 -34.13
CA VAL A 67 16.70 -13.77 -34.25
C VAL A 67 17.12 -14.42 -32.94
N ARG A 68 17.22 -15.75 -32.93
CA ARG A 68 17.95 -16.51 -31.89
C ARG A 68 19.44 -16.47 -32.23
N PRO A 69 20.35 -16.05 -31.33
CA PRO A 69 21.75 -16.40 -31.45
C PRO A 69 21.97 -17.81 -30.91
N ASP A 70 22.30 -18.73 -31.81
CA ASP A 70 23.00 -19.97 -31.53
C ASP A 70 24.25 -19.69 -30.69
N VAL A 71 24.30 -20.23 -29.48
CA VAL A 71 25.55 -20.41 -28.74
C VAL A 71 25.83 -21.89 -28.64
N VAL A 72 26.69 -22.33 -29.56
CA VAL A 72 27.30 -23.65 -29.61
C VAL A 72 28.54 -23.66 -28.69
N GLY A 73 28.56 -24.62 -27.77
CA GLY A 73 29.75 -25.34 -27.31
C GLY A 73 30.59 -24.70 -26.20
N ASP A 74 30.73 -25.39 -25.06
CA ASP A 74 31.99 -26.09 -24.77
C ASP A 74 31.79 -27.17 -23.71
N ASP A 75 32.37 -28.33 -23.98
CA ASP A 75 32.31 -29.60 -23.27
C ASP A 75 33.36 -29.71 -22.14
N GLY A 76 32.98 -30.34 -21.03
CA GLY A 76 33.92 -30.95 -20.08
C GLY A 76 33.39 -30.93 -18.65
N GLY A 77 33.13 -32.02 -17.95
CA GLY A 77 33.60 -33.38 -18.10
C GLY A 77 34.15 -33.87 -16.76
N GLY A 78 33.53 -34.91 -16.19
CA GLY A 78 34.17 -35.86 -15.28
C GLY A 78 34.01 -35.61 -13.77
N GLY A 79 33.36 -36.55 -13.08
CA GLY A 79 33.31 -36.59 -11.62
C GLY A 79 32.28 -37.59 -11.10
N GLU A 80 32.57 -38.86 -11.30
CA GLU A 80 31.75 -40.03 -11.08
C GLU A 80 31.72 -40.44 -9.58
N ASP A 81 30.64 -41.14 -9.22
CA ASP A 81 30.53 -42.19 -8.21
C ASP A 81 30.03 -41.93 -6.78
N ALA A 82 28.91 -42.63 -6.52
CA ALA A 82 28.58 -43.43 -5.34
C ALA A 82 27.55 -42.85 -4.34
N ARG A 83 26.27 -43.20 -4.50
CA ARG A 83 25.70 -44.44 -3.92
C ARG A 83 24.21 -44.57 -4.22
N GLU A 84 23.86 -45.74 -4.75
CA GLU A 84 22.53 -46.34 -4.78
C GLU A 84 22.08 -46.74 -3.36
N ASP A 85 20.75 -46.76 -3.18
CA ASP A 85 19.90 -47.54 -2.24
C ASP A 85 18.74 -46.62 -1.84
N GLY A 86 17.54 -46.73 -2.43
CA GLY A 86 16.65 -47.89 -2.32
C GLY A 86 15.50 -47.50 -1.40
N GLY A 87 14.31 -47.20 -1.96
CA GLY A 87 13.21 -46.62 -1.18
C GLY A 87 11.91 -46.47 -1.97
N GLU A 88 11.53 -47.55 -2.64
CA GLU A 88 10.23 -47.81 -3.24
C GLU A 88 9.12 -47.79 -2.17
N SER A 89 8.11 -46.95 -2.35
CA SER A 89 6.77 -47.18 -1.83
C SER A 89 5.76 -46.50 -2.74
N ALA A 90 5.09 -47.36 -3.51
CA ALA A 90 3.87 -47.05 -4.23
C ALA A 90 2.81 -46.53 -3.25
N VAL A 91 2.19 -45.41 -3.59
CA VAL A 91 0.82 -45.14 -3.20
C VAL A 91 0.02 -44.98 -4.48
N GLU A 92 -0.76 -46.02 -4.74
CA GLU A 92 -1.71 -46.10 -5.83
C GLU A 92 -2.88 -45.13 -5.60
N GLY A 93 -3.32 -44.54 -6.70
CA GLY A 93 -4.73 -44.30 -7.00
C GLY A 93 -5.51 -43.35 -6.08
N VAL A 94 -5.70 -42.11 -6.54
CA VAL A 94 -6.94 -41.38 -6.24
C VAL A 94 -7.64 -41.09 -7.57
N PRO A 95 -8.89 -41.56 -7.75
CA PRO A 95 -9.61 -41.47 -9.01
C PRO A 95 -10.05 -40.03 -9.31
N SER A 96 -9.94 -39.69 -10.60
CA SER A 96 -10.80 -38.71 -11.25
C SER A 96 -12.27 -39.08 -11.09
N GLU A 97 -13.15 -38.08 -11.01
CA GLU A 97 -14.53 -38.00 -11.53
C GLU A 97 -15.44 -37.21 -10.59
N GLY A 98 -16.13 -36.19 -11.12
CA GLY A 98 -17.17 -35.44 -10.41
C GLY A 98 -17.28 -33.97 -10.79
N THR A 99 -17.45 -33.67 -12.09
CA THR A 99 -18.05 -32.40 -12.51
C THR A 99 -19.56 -32.53 -12.33
N GLU A 100 -20.10 -31.90 -11.30
CA GLU A 100 -21.54 -31.75 -11.14
C GLU A 100 -21.94 -30.42 -11.77
N GLU A 101 -22.61 -30.53 -12.92
CA GLU A 101 -23.36 -29.48 -13.58
C GLU A 101 -24.58 -29.16 -12.71
N ASP A 102 -24.63 -27.97 -12.11
CA ASP A 102 -25.85 -27.45 -11.48
C ASP A 102 -26.52 -26.47 -12.45
N ASP A 103 -27.36 -27.04 -13.32
CA ASP A 103 -28.34 -26.34 -14.14
C ASP A 103 -29.50 -25.86 -13.24
N GLY A 104 -29.35 -24.66 -12.70
CA GLY A 104 -30.37 -23.96 -11.91
C GLY A 104 -31.04 -22.81 -12.68
N ASP A 105 -31.60 -23.10 -13.86
CA ASP A 105 -32.50 -22.19 -14.58
C ASP A 105 -33.84 -22.12 -13.85
N GLY A 106 -34.10 -20.99 -13.18
CA GLY A 106 -35.37 -20.68 -12.54
C GLY A 106 -35.93 -19.35 -13.04
N PRO A 107 -36.88 -19.35 -14.00
CA PRO A 107 -37.68 -18.18 -14.32
C PRO A 107 -38.81 -18.09 -13.29
N GLY A 108 -38.62 -17.25 -12.28
CA GLY A 108 -39.58 -17.07 -11.18
C GLY A 108 -40.00 -15.62 -11.05
N ASP A 109 -41.06 -15.29 -11.78
CA ASP A 109 -42.12 -14.37 -11.40
C ASP A 109 -41.80 -12.87 -11.18
N ALA A 110 -42.29 -12.11 -12.16
CA ALA A 110 -42.76 -10.75 -11.96
C ALA A 110 -43.74 -10.70 -10.77
N VAL A 111 -43.34 -10.03 -9.70
CA VAL A 111 -44.26 -9.46 -8.73
C VAL A 111 -44.53 -8.02 -9.16
N GLU A 112 -45.59 -7.86 -9.95
CA GLU A 112 -46.36 -6.63 -10.00
C GLU A 112 -47.33 -6.65 -8.80
N ASP A 113 -46.96 -6.00 -7.70
CA ASP A 113 -47.82 -5.77 -6.52
C ASP A 113 -47.13 -4.67 -5.69
N ASP A 114 -47.73 -3.63 -5.17
CA ASP A 114 -49.04 -3.00 -5.30
C ASP A 114 -48.83 -1.61 -4.69
N ALA A 115 -49.48 -0.62 -5.27
CA ALA A 115 -49.45 0.73 -4.77
C ALA A 115 -50.29 0.84 -3.50
N THR A 116 -49.64 0.87 -2.34
CA THR A 116 -50.13 1.57 -1.16
C THR A 116 -48.94 2.34 -0.59
N ASP A 117 -48.68 3.58 -1.00
CA ASP A 117 -49.42 4.77 -0.55
C ASP A 117 -49.96 4.63 0.89
N VAL A 118 -49.03 4.42 1.81
CA VAL A 118 -49.17 4.87 3.18
C VAL A 118 -47.93 5.71 3.48
N PRO A 119 -47.99 7.05 3.46
CA PRO A 119 -46.96 7.84 4.09
C PRO A 119 -46.91 7.43 5.56
N PRO A 120 -45.82 6.82 6.06
CA PRO A 120 -45.72 6.60 7.49
C PRO A 120 -45.72 7.99 8.12
N GLU A 121 -46.80 8.30 8.83
CA GLU A 121 -46.79 9.42 9.75
C GLU A 121 -45.57 9.22 10.64
N ILE A 122 -44.62 10.14 10.48
CA ILE A 122 -43.41 10.32 11.28
C ILE A 122 -43.87 10.70 12.70
N GLY A 123 -44.41 9.72 13.38
CA GLY A 123 -44.88 9.74 14.75
C GLY A 123 -43.79 9.14 15.63
N GLU A 124 -43.46 9.92 16.65
CA GLU A 124 -42.45 9.66 17.67
C GLU A 124 -41.02 9.97 17.23
N VAL A 125 -40.64 11.22 17.51
CA VAL A 125 -39.28 11.56 17.97
C VAL A 125 -38.96 10.59 19.10
N VAL A 126 -38.35 9.46 18.75
CA VAL A 126 -37.59 8.64 19.68
C VAL A 126 -36.65 9.61 20.36
N ASP A 127 -36.79 9.70 21.69
CA ASP A 127 -35.86 10.41 22.56
C ASP A 127 -34.46 10.15 22.02
N VAL A 128 -33.75 11.23 21.67
CA VAL A 128 -32.32 11.16 21.38
C VAL A 128 -31.75 10.54 22.63
N VAL A 129 -31.52 9.22 22.59
CA VAL A 129 -30.84 8.51 23.65
C VAL A 129 -29.56 9.30 23.78
N ASP A 130 -29.45 9.98 24.91
CA ASP A 130 -28.22 10.57 25.40
C ASP A 130 -27.30 9.36 25.56
N LEU A 131 -26.66 8.99 24.44
CA LEU A 131 -25.58 8.03 24.36
C LEU A 131 -24.46 8.71 25.11
N GLY A 132 -24.55 8.61 26.44
CA GLY A 132 -23.91 9.50 27.38
C GLY A 132 -22.49 9.78 26.95
N ASP A 133 -22.16 11.07 26.90
CA ASP A 133 -20.82 11.63 26.77
C ASP A 133 -19.80 10.58 26.37
N TRP A 134 -19.82 10.18 25.10
CA TRP A 134 -18.68 9.49 24.52
C TRP A 134 -17.60 10.56 24.54
N THR A 135 -16.86 10.63 25.65
CA THR A 135 -15.56 11.26 25.66
C THR A 135 -14.82 10.50 24.60
N ALA A 136 -14.79 11.05 23.38
CA ALA A 136 -13.94 10.57 22.33
C ALA A 136 -12.56 10.57 22.96
N GLU A 137 -12.11 9.40 23.42
CA GLU A 137 -10.75 9.21 23.87
C GLU A 137 -9.95 9.68 22.68
N ALA A 138 -9.28 10.82 22.86
CA ALA A 138 -8.55 11.44 21.77
C ALA A 138 -7.61 10.35 21.27
N LEU A 139 -7.84 9.92 20.02
CA LEU A 139 -6.96 8.95 19.39
C LEU A 139 -5.54 9.48 19.58
N PRO A 140 -4.57 8.61 19.93
CA PRO A 140 -3.19 9.05 20.08
C PRO A 140 -2.81 9.83 18.83
N ALA A 141 -2.13 10.97 19.04
CA ALA A 141 -1.75 11.84 17.95
C ALA A 141 -0.88 11.04 16.98
N CYS A 142 -1.36 10.86 15.76
CA CYS A 142 -0.69 10.15 14.70
C CYS A 142 -0.54 11.13 13.54
N ASP A 143 0.71 11.51 13.24
CA ASP A 143 1.01 12.40 12.11
C ASP A 143 0.97 11.62 10.77
N GLY A 144 1.03 10.29 10.83
CA GLY A 144 0.87 9.36 9.70
C GLY A 144 -0.57 8.90 9.48
N ALA A 145 -0.73 7.68 8.97
CA ALA A 145 -2.04 7.07 8.74
C ALA A 145 -2.46 6.19 9.92
N TRP A 146 -3.57 6.49 10.59
CA TRP A 146 -4.11 5.67 11.68
C TRP A 146 -4.96 4.52 11.12
N LEU A 147 -4.48 3.29 11.24
CA LEU A 147 -5.19 2.09 10.74
C LEU A 147 -4.90 0.88 11.61
N GLY A 148 -5.94 0.12 11.96
CA GLY A 148 -5.80 -1.12 12.72
C GLY A 148 -5.30 -0.93 14.16
N GLY A 149 -5.36 0.29 14.71
CA GLY A 149 -4.82 0.62 16.03
C GLY A 149 -3.33 0.99 16.02
N HIS A 150 -2.75 1.22 14.85
CA HIS A 150 -1.34 1.57 14.68
C HIS A 150 -1.20 2.85 13.86
N CYS A 151 -0.12 3.61 14.09
CA CYS A 151 0.24 4.77 13.30
C CYS A 151 1.26 4.36 12.22
N TRP A 152 0.86 4.50 10.95
CA TRP A 152 1.63 4.01 9.81
C TRP A 152 2.38 5.13 9.11
N TYR A 153 3.61 4.82 8.72
CA TYR A 153 4.50 5.68 7.94
C TYR A 153 5.14 4.89 6.81
N ALA A 154 5.37 5.55 5.68
CA ALA A 154 6.18 5.01 4.60
C ALA A 154 7.65 5.38 4.84
N GLY A 155 8.53 4.37 4.88
CA GLY A 155 9.98 4.60 4.87
C GLY A 155 10.46 5.14 3.53
N VAL A 156 11.67 5.69 3.48
CA VAL A 156 12.34 5.95 2.19
C VAL A 156 12.80 4.65 1.55
N ALA A 157 13.16 4.69 0.27
CA ALA A 157 13.64 3.52 -0.45
C ALA A 157 14.82 2.85 0.29
N ASP A 158 14.73 1.53 0.45
CA ASP A 158 15.67 0.64 1.12
C ASP A 158 15.90 0.96 2.63
N GLN A 159 15.03 1.79 3.23
CA GLN A 159 15.10 2.11 4.66
C GLN A 159 14.45 0.99 5.51
N SER A 160 15.02 0.73 6.68
CA SER A 160 14.40 -0.13 7.69
C SER A 160 13.32 0.61 8.50
N CYS A 161 12.40 -0.12 9.12
CA CYS A 161 11.39 0.50 9.97
C CYS A 161 11.97 1.10 11.25
N ASP A 162 13.10 0.58 11.76
CA ASP A 162 13.82 1.23 12.86
C ASP A 162 14.25 2.66 12.49
N ALA A 163 14.70 2.87 11.24
CA ALA A 163 15.13 4.17 10.78
C ALA A 163 13.95 5.07 10.40
N ALA A 164 12.87 4.52 9.82
CA ALA A 164 11.67 5.28 9.49
C ALA A 164 10.94 5.80 10.75
N CYS A 165 10.88 4.97 11.80
CA CYS A 165 10.20 5.31 13.05
C CYS A 165 11.09 6.03 14.09
N ALA A 166 12.33 6.39 13.75
CA ALA A 166 13.27 6.97 14.72
C ALA A 166 12.78 8.29 15.35
N THR A 167 11.91 9.03 14.64
CA THR A 167 11.28 10.28 15.11
C THR A 167 9.89 10.08 15.72
N HIS A 168 9.38 8.84 15.71
CA HIS A 168 8.01 8.44 16.08
C HIS A 168 8.09 7.33 17.13
N GLY A 169 8.81 7.58 18.23
CA GLY A 169 8.99 6.68 19.38
C GLY A 169 9.65 5.31 19.15
N GLY A 170 9.83 4.88 17.90
CA GLY A 170 10.41 3.60 17.51
C GLY A 170 9.43 2.71 16.73
N CYS A 171 9.94 1.58 16.23
CA CYS A 171 9.15 0.64 15.46
C CYS A 171 8.15 -0.11 16.34
N ASP A 172 6.87 -0.07 15.97
CA ASP A 172 5.84 -0.94 16.52
C ASP A 172 5.84 -2.27 15.77
N LEU A 173 6.44 -3.29 16.40
CA LEU A 173 6.51 -4.62 15.81
C LEU A 173 5.14 -5.30 15.71
N ALA A 174 4.17 -4.97 16.59
CA ALA A 174 2.85 -5.57 16.52
C ALA A 174 2.13 -5.13 15.23
N GLY A 175 2.14 -3.84 14.91
CA GLY A 175 1.61 -3.36 13.63
C GLY A 175 2.43 -3.89 12.46
N THR A 176 3.75 -3.67 12.48
CA THR A 176 4.63 -3.97 11.33
C THR A 176 4.68 -5.46 10.98
N ARG A 177 4.73 -6.36 11.97
CA ARG A 177 4.81 -7.82 11.74
C ARG A 177 3.44 -8.49 11.78
N ASP A 178 2.62 -8.18 12.77
CA ASP A 178 1.40 -8.95 13.05
C ASP A 178 0.16 -8.41 12.30
N TYR A 179 0.17 -7.14 11.87
CA TYR A 179 -0.94 -6.56 11.09
C TYR A 179 -0.69 -6.55 9.58
N ALA A 180 0.40 -5.95 9.10
CA ALA A 180 0.71 -5.86 7.67
C ALA A 180 1.90 -6.72 7.22
N GLY A 181 2.66 -7.29 8.15
CA GLY A 181 3.82 -8.13 7.85
C GLY A 181 3.47 -9.62 7.77
N SER A 182 4.44 -10.47 8.07
CA SER A 182 4.35 -11.92 7.97
C SER A 182 3.22 -12.58 8.80
N GLY A 183 2.70 -11.90 9.83
CA GLY A 183 1.57 -12.36 10.63
C GLY A 183 0.21 -11.79 10.20
N GLY A 184 0.21 -10.88 9.23
CA GLY A 184 -0.98 -10.20 8.71
C GLY A 184 -1.66 -10.93 7.57
N THR A 185 -2.34 -10.16 6.72
CA THR A 185 -2.99 -10.63 5.49
C THR A 185 -2.70 -9.66 4.36
N ASP A 186 -2.81 -10.14 3.12
CA ASP A 186 -2.74 -9.29 1.93
C ASP A 186 -3.71 -8.09 2.02
N ALA A 187 -4.96 -8.34 2.43
CA ALA A 187 -5.96 -7.30 2.60
C ALA A 187 -5.52 -6.20 3.59
N GLN A 188 -4.82 -6.56 4.67
CA GLN A 188 -4.28 -5.58 5.62
C GLN A 188 -3.10 -4.80 5.02
N CYS A 189 -2.21 -5.44 4.27
CA CYS A 189 -1.13 -4.75 3.57
C CYS A 189 -1.69 -3.74 2.54
N VAL A 190 -2.67 -4.15 1.72
CA VAL A 190 -3.35 -3.27 0.76
C VAL A 190 -4.05 -2.11 1.47
N ALA A 191 -4.70 -2.35 2.62
CA ALA A 191 -5.34 -1.29 3.39
C ALA A 191 -4.33 -0.26 3.90
N VAL A 192 -3.15 -0.69 4.39
CA VAL A 192 -2.07 0.21 4.82
C VAL A 192 -1.53 1.03 3.65
N LEU A 193 -1.26 0.38 2.51
CA LEU A 193 -0.79 1.06 1.29
C LEU A 193 -1.79 2.09 0.78
N ALA A 194 -3.08 1.75 0.79
CA ALA A 194 -4.15 2.68 0.40
C ALA A 194 -4.23 3.88 1.37
N ALA A 195 -4.13 3.64 2.68
CA ALA A 195 -4.16 4.69 3.70
C ALA A 195 -2.96 5.65 3.59
N LEU A 196 -1.82 5.16 3.12
CA LEU A 196 -0.61 5.96 2.87
C LEU A 196 -0.55 6.59 1.46
N GLY A 197 -1.58 6.40 0.64
CA GLY A 197 -1.66 7.00 -0.69
C GLY A 197 -0.77 6.31 -1.73
N PHE A 198 -0.52 5.00 -1.63
CA PHE A 198 0.11 4.24 -2.72
C PHE A 198 -0.94 3.65 -3.66
N GLY A 199 -2.19 3.48 -3.21
CA GLY A 199 -3.27 2.89 -4.02
C GLY A 199 -3.23 1.36 -4.05
N SER A 200 -4.12 0.76 -4.83
CA SER A 200 -4.26 -0.71 -4.96
C SER A 200 -3.54 -1.21 -6.21
N TYR A 201 -2.33 -1.73 -6.05
CA TYR A 201 -1.59 -2.40 -7.13
C TYR A 201 -1.80 -3.92 -7.10
N PRO A 202 -1.60 -4.60 -8.23
CA PRO A 202 -1.62 -6.05 -8.26
C PRO A 202 -0.57 -6.61 -7.29
N HIS A 203 -1.04 -7.55 -6.49
CA HIS A 203 -0.29 -8.12 -5.40
C HIS A 203 0.55 -9.31 -5.85
N GLN A 204 1.80 -9.40 -5.40
CA GLN A 204 2.60 -10.61 -5.54
C GLN A 204 3.18 -11.02 -4.18
N ASP A 205 3.00 -12.28 -3.82
CA ASP A 205 3.72 -12.87 -2.69
C ASP A 205 5.17 -13.15 -3.13
N TRP A 206 6.09 -12.35 -2.60
CA TRP A 206 7.52 -12.57 -2.80
C TRP A 206 8.08 -13.23 -1.55
N SER A 207 8.22 -14.55 -1.61
CA SER A 207 8.44 -15.43 -0.46
C SER A 207 9.89 -15.48 0.08
N ASN A 208 10.72 -14.44 -0.09
CA ASN A 208 12.15 -14.54 0.22
C ASN A 208 12.73 -13.34 1.00
N ASN A 209 11.92 -12.51 1.66
CA ASN A 209 12.45 -11.38 2.44
C ASN A 209 11.70 -11.14 3.75
N ASP A 210 12.36 -10.50 4.71
CA ASP A 210 11.84 -10.13 6.02
C ASP A 210 11.24 -8.71 6.05
N LEU A 211 10.86 -8.18 4.89
CA LEU A 211 10.39 -6.80 4.75
C LEU A 211 8.91 -6.61 5.14
N GLY A 212 8.09 -7.66 5.00
CA GLY A 212 6.64 -7.56 5.21
C GLY A 212 5.96 -6.79 4.08
N CYS A 213 5.00 -5.90 4.42
CA CYS A 213 4.33 -5.04 3.45
C CYS A 213 5.27 -3.95 2.92
N HIS A 214 5.48 -3.91 1.61
CA HIS A 214 6.31 -2.90 0.96
C HIS A 214 5.86 -2.62 -0.48
N PHE A 215 6.23 -1.44 -0.97
CA PHE A 215 6.08 -1.04 -2.37
C PHE A 215 7.45 -1.04 -3.03
N ALA A 216 7.63 -1.75 -4.14
CA ALA A 216 8.88 -1.68 -4.91
C ALA A 216 8.69 -0.92 -6.22
N TRP A 217 9.76 -0.29 -6.68
CA TRP A 217 9.72 0.51 -7.91
C TRP A 217 9.42 -0.40 -9.11
N GLY A 218 8.45 0.01 -9.94
CA GLY A 218 7.89 -0.82 -11.02
C GLY A 218 6.40 -1.14 -10.87
N SER A 219 5.71 -0.49 -9.92
CA SER A 219 4.24 -0.56 -9.72
C SER A 219 3.73 -1.87 -9.12
N TRP A 220 4.56 -2.52 -8.31
CA TRP A 220 4.18 -3.76 -7.63
C TRP A 220 4.16 -3.56 -6.11
N THR A 221 3.08 -4.03 -5.51
CA THR A 221 2.95 -4.15 -4.06
C THR A 221 3.28 -5.57 -3.67
N TYR A 222 4.17 -5.70 -2.70
CA TYR A 222 4.68 -6.98 -2.24
C TYR A 222 4.37 -7.14 -0.76
N TRP A 223 3.94 -8.34 -0.40
CA TRP A 223 3.79 -8.80 0.98
C TRP A 223 4.56 -10.10 1.05
N SER A 224 5.48 -10.18 2.01
CA SER A 224 6.23 -11.40 2.25
C SER A 224 5.78 -12.05 3.53
N THR A 225 5.36 -13.31 3.44
CA THR A 225 4.98 -14.15 4.58
C THR A 225 6.04 -15.18 4.97
N ALA A 226 6.98 -15.45 4.06
CA ALA A 226 7.87 -16.59 4.18
C ALA A 226 9.00 -16.41 5.19
N ALA A 227 9.47 -15.17 5.40
CA ALA A 227 10.38 -14.85 6.50
C ALA A 227 9.67 -13.94 7.51
N PRO A 228 9.90 -14.13 8.83
CA PRO A 228 9.32 -13.25 9.84
C PRO A 228 9.70 -11.79 9.60
N THR A 229 8.72 -10.90 9.49
CA THR A 229 8.97 -9.47 9.33
C THR A 229 9.67 -8.91 10.56
N THR A 230 10.73 -8.12 10.35
CA THR A 230 11.46 -7.45 11.44
C THR A 230 11.55 -5.95 11.22
N CYS A 231 11.73 -5.18 12.30
CA CYS A 231 11.92 -3.73 12.21
C CYS A 231 13.28 -3.36 11.56
N ALA A 232 14.29 -4.19 11.78
CA ALA A 232 15.65 -3.98 11.29
C ALA A 232 15.84 -4.33 9.80
N ALA A 233 14.93 -5.13 9.23
CA ALA A 233 15.00 -5.53 7.83
C ALA A 233 15.11 -4.31 6.91
N ALA A 234 16.07 -4.35 5.99
CA ALA A 234 16.23 -3.36 4.94
C ALA A 234 16.27 -4.10 3.62
N ALA A 235 15.71 -3.49 2.58
CA ALA A 235 15.70 -4.14 1.27
C ALA A 235 17.15 -4.35 0.79
N PRO A 236 17.47 -5.53 0.24
CA PRO A 236 18.80 -5.78 -0.30
C PRO A 236 19.04 -4.79 -1.44
N GLY A 237 20.01 -3.89 -1.22
CA GLY A 237 20.25 -2.70 -2.04
C GLY A 237 20.20 -3.00 -3.54
N GLY A 238 19.18 -2.46 -4.20
CA GLY A 238 18.95 -2.66 -5.63
C GLY A 238 17.47 -2.65 -6.04
N ALA A 239 16.54 -2.98 -5.14
CA ALA A 239 15.11 -3.06 -5.45
C ALA A 239 14.32 -1.76 -5.17
N ALA A 240 14.94 -0.76 -4.53
CA ALA A 240 14.29 0.49 -4.13
C ALA A 240 12.93 0.25 -3.46
N ALA A 241 12.89 -0.57 -2.41
CA ALA A 241 11.63 -0.88 -1.74
C ALA A 241 11.32 0.12 -0.63
N VAL A 242 10.10 0.65 -0.63
CA VAL A 242 9.52 1.52 0.40
C VAL A 242 8.74 0.63 1.35
N ARG A 243 9.19 0.49 2.60
CA ARG A 243 8.51 -0.32 3.61
C ARG A 243 7.37 0.47 4.26
N MET A 244 6.29 -0.24 4.58
CA MET A 244 5.20 0.30 5.38
C MET A 244 5.45 -0.05 6.85
N CYS A 245 5.68 0.96 7.68
CA CYS A 245 6.16 0.79 9.04
C CYS A 245 5.13 1.32 10.03
N ALA A 246 4.73 0.49 10.99
CA ALA A 246 3.99 0.96 12.15
C ALA A 246 4.99 1.53 13.18
N CYS A 247 4.70 2.71 13.71
CA CYS A 247 5.54 3.39 14.69
C CYS A 247 4.76 3.64 15.99
N THR A 248 5.47 3.69 17.12
CA THR A 248 4.90 3.97 18.44
C THR A 248 4.89 5.47 18.74
N GLU A 249 3.74 6.09 18.95
CA GLU A 249 3.65 7.50 19.36
C GLU A 249 3.75 7.69 20.89
#